data_AF-A0A1P8JTP5-F1
#
_entry.id   AF-A0A1P8JTP5-F1
#
_cell.length_a   1.000
_cell.length_b   1.000
_cell.length_c   1.000
_cell.angle_alpha   90.00
_cell.angle_beta   90.00
_cell.angle_gamma   90.00
#
_symmetry.space_group_name_H-M   'P 1'
#
loop_
_entity.id
_entity.type
_entity.pdbx_description
1 polymer ?
#
loop_
_entity_poly.entity_id
_entity_poly.type
_entity_poly.pdbx_seq_one_letter_code
_entity_poly.pdbx_strand_id
1 'polypeptide(L)' 'MTNDQQYRWVKLSRHCEMTGDTPDAVHARRRKQQWTDGVQCKLGKDGNLYVNPEEWNKWVEGNQPETSHVRVA' A
#
# COMPACT_ATOMS: atom_id res chain seq x y z
N MET A 1 16.90 2.38 -21.39
CA MET A 1 16.54 2.58 -19.98
C MET A 1 15.03 2.70 -19.95
N THR A 2 14.35 1.58 -19.71
CA THR A 2 12.95 1.35 -20.12
C THR A 2 11.93 2.00 -19.20
N ASN A 3 11.15 2.91 -19.79
CA ASN A 3 9.78 3.31 -19.45
C ASN A 3 9.38 3.22 -17.98
N ASP A 4 9.53 4.36 -17.30
CA ASP A 4 8.72 4.76 -16.16
C ASP A 4 7.24 4.67 -16.56
N GLN A 5 6.61 3.54 -16.24
CA GLN A 5 5.21 3.33 -16.54
C GLN A 5 4.41 4.24 -15.61
N GLN A 6 3.85 5.29 -16.20
CA GLN A 6 2.91 6.29 -15.64
C GLN A 6 1.60 5.67 -15.12
N TYR A 7 1.68 4.67 -14.25
CA TYR A 7 0.55 4.11 -13.53
C TYR A 7 0.80 4.28 -12.04
N ARG A 8 0.08 5.23 -11.45
CA ARG A 8 0.09 5.49 -10.00
C ARG A 8 -0.42 4.29 -9.17
N TRP A 9 -1.05 3.30 -9.81
CA TRP A 9 -1.66 2.15 -9.16
C TRP A 9 -1.16 0.85 -9.80
N VAL A 10 -0.47 0.03 -9.00
CA VAL A 10 0.07 -1.28 -9.41
C VAL A 10 -0.84 -2.38 -8.83
N LYS A 11 -1.20 -3.38 -9.65
CA LYS A 11 -1.98 -4.54 -9.15
C LYS A 11 -1.23 -5.24 -8.02
N LEU A 12 -1.96 -5.73 -7.02
CA LEU A 12 -1.39 -6.43 -5.87
C LEU A 12 -0.45 -7.56 -6.28
N SER A 13 -0.84 -8.40 -7.25
CA SER A 13 0.01 -9.50 -7.74
C SER A 13 1.38 -9.00 -8.21
N ARG A 14 1.40 -7.92 -9.00
CA ARG A 14 2.65 -7.35 -9.52
C ARG A 14 3.47 -6.67 -8.43
N HIS A 15 2.82 -6.02 -7.47
CA HIS A 15 3.50 -5.44 -6.32
C HIS A 15 4.17 -6.52 -5.46
N CYS A 16 3.47 -7.63 -5.21
CA CYS A 16 4.02 -8.79 -4.52
C CYS A 16 5.25 -9.37 -5.24
N GLU A 17 5.21 -9.47 -6.58
CA GLU A 17 6.35 -9.93 -7.38
C GLU A 17 7.56 -8.97 -7.32
N MET A 18 7.32 -7.65 -7.32
CA MET A 18 8.38 -6.64 -7.33
C MET A 18 9.03 -6.42 -5.96
N THR A 19 8.24 -6.41 -4.90
CA THR A 19 8.69 -6.11 -3.54
C THR A 19 9.02 -7.38 -2.75
N GLY A 20 8.53 -8.54 -3.18
CA GLY A 20 8.56 -9.78 -2.39
C GLY A 20 7.54 -9.77 -1.23
N ASP A 21 6.61 -8.80 -1.23
CA ASP A 21 5.55 -8.72 -0.24
C ASP A 21 4.47 -9.78 -0.52
N THR A 22 3.73 -10.20 0.50
CA THR A 22 2.69 -11.23 0.36
C THR A 22 1.32 -10.57 0.38
N PRO A 23 0.32 -11.03 -0.40
CA PRO A 23 -1.03 -10.48 -0.32
C PRO A 23 -1.59 -10.46 1.11
N ASP A 24 -1.30 -11.49 1.91
CA ASP A 24 -1.68 -11.52 3.33
C ASP A 24 -1.07 -10.38 4.15
N ALA A 25 0.20 -10.03 3.91
CA ALA A 25 0.85 -8.92 4.59
C ALA A 25 0.19 -7.57 4.24
N VAL A 26 -0.18 -7.38 2.97
CA VAL A 26 -0.97 -6.21 2.54
C VAL A 26 -2.35 -6.18 3.23
N HIS A 27 -3.05 -7.31 3.29
CA HIS A 27 -4.33 -7.40 4.00
C HIS A 27 -4.16 -7.18 5.51
N ALA A 28 -3.08 -7.64 6.12
CA ALA A 28 -2.76 -7.40 7.52
C ALA A 28 -2.47 -5.92 7.79
N ARG A 29 -1.72 -5.23 6.92
CA ARG A 29 -1.47 -3.78 7.02
C ARG A 29 -2.74 -2.96 6.87
N ARG A 30 -3.64 -3.37 5.96
CA ARG A 30 -4.99 -2.79 5.81
C ARG A 30 -5.84 -3.01 7.07
N ARG A 31 -5.84 -4.21 7.64
CA ARG A 31 -6.54 -4.52 8.92
C ARG A 31 -6.00 -3.71 10.10
N LYS A 32 -4.69 -3.46 10.12
CA LYS A 32 -4.02 -2.63 11.14
C LYS A 32 -4.21 -1.12 10.93
N GLN A 33 -5.01 -0.71 9.94
CA GLN A 33 -5.20 0.69 9.54
C GLN A 33 -3.90 1.45 9.19
N GLN A 34 -2.82 0.72 8.89
CA GLN A 34 -1.56 1.33 8.46
C GLN A 34 -1.65 1.81 7.01
N TRP A 35 -2.49 1.14 6.21
CA TRP A 35 -2.74 1.47 4.82
C TRP A 35 -4.16 2.02 4.66
N THR A 36 -4.25 3.25 4.17
CA THR A 36 -5.50 3.95 3.93
C THR A 36 -6.04 3.61 2.54
N ASP A 37 -7.31 3.22 2.48
CA ASP A 37 -8.04 2.97 1.23
C ASP A 37 -8.20 4.29 0.45
N GLY A 38 -7.67 4.33 -0.77
CA GLY A 38 -7.60 5.53 -1.61
C GLY A 38 -6.25 6.26 -1.61
N VAL A 39 -5.34 5.97 -0.65
CA VAL A 39 -3.99 6.58 -0.58
C VAL A 39 -2.91 5.57 -0.93
N GLN A 40 -2.74 4.53 -0.09
CA GLN A 40 -1.71 3.50 -0.25
C GLN A 40 -2.25 2.26 -0.96
N CYS A 41 -3.50 1.88 -0.67
CA CYS A 41 -4.19 0.78 -1.34
C CYS A 41 -5.54 1.23 -1.87
N LYS A 42 -6.00 0.67 -2.98
CA LYS A 42 -7.31 0.97 -3.55
C LYS A 42 -7.96 -0.30 -4.08
N LEU A 43 -9.23 -0.52 -3.76
CA LEU A 43 -10.01 -1.57 -4.39
C LEU A 43 -10.48 -1.11 -5.77
N GLY A 44 -10.11 -1.83 -6.82
CA GLY A 44 -10.62 -1.60 -8.17
C GLY A 44 -12.06 -2.08 -8.31
N LYS A 45 -12.77 -1.55 -9.32
CA LYS A 45 -14.12 -2.00 -9.69
C LYS A 45 -14.20 -3.49 -10.05
N ASP A 46 -13.07 -4.08 -10.41
CA ASP A 46 -12.90 -5.49 -10.76
C ASP A 46 -12.78 -6.42 -9.53
N GLY A 47 -12.79 -5.86 -8.31
CA GLY A 47 -12.56 -6.61 -7.07
C GLY A 47 -11.08 -6.85 -6.74
N ASN A 48 -10.17 -6.41 -7.62
CA ASN A 48 -8.74 -6.51 -7.42
C ASN A 48 -8.18 -5.34 -6.59
N LEU A 49 -7.22 -5.62 -5.70
CA LEU A 49 -6.53 -4.60 -4.92
C LEU A 49 -5.36 -4.01 -5.72
N TYR A 50 -5.22 -2.69 -5.66
CA TYR A 50 -4.13 -1.94 -6.25
C TYR A 50 -3.35 -1.24 -5.15
N VAL A 51 -2.03 -1.23 -5.26
CA VAL A 51 -1.11 -0.57 -4.33
C VAL A 51 -0.44 0.58 -5.07
N ASN A 52 -0.35 1.72 -4.41
CA ASN A 52 0.41 2.86 -4.93
C ASN A 52 1.87 2.75 -4.45
N PRO A 53 2.83 2.46 -5.36
CA PRO A 53 4.24 2.32 -5.00
C PRO A 53 4.86 3.61 -4.44
N GLU A 54 4.38 4.80 -4.85
CA GLU A 54 4.91 6.07 -4.33
C GLU A 54 4.58 6.28 -2.85
N GLU A 55 3.31 6.09 -2.49
CA GLU A 55 2.86 6.23 -1.09
C GLU A 55 3.37 5.07 -0.23
N TRP A 56 3.55 3.90 -0.84
CA TRP A 56 4.25 2.78 -0.22
C TRP A 56 5.71 3.13 0.09
N ASN A 57 6.45 3.74 -0.85
CA ASN A 57 7.85 4.11 -0.62
C ASN A 57 7.95 5.12 0.52
N LYS A 58 7.10 6.16 0.52
CA LYS A 58 7.00 7.13 1.63
C LYS A 58 6.68 6.46 2.97
N TRP A 59 5.85 5.43 2.96
CA TRP A 59 5.54 4.63 4.14
C TRP A 59 6.74 3.83 4.63
N VAL A 60 7.48 3.17 3.72
CA VAL A 60 8.70 2.42 4.04
C VAL A 60 9.81 3.32 4.54
N GLU A 61 9.94 4.52 3.98
CA GLU A 61 10.88 5.56 4.43
C GLU A 61 10.53 6.13 5.81
N GLY A 62 9.41 5.69 6.42
CA GLY A 62 9.02 6.04 7.78
C GLY A 62 8.28 7.36 7.89
N ASN A 63 7.87 7.98 6.78
CA ASN A 63 7.18 9.26 6.79
C ASN A 63 5.66 9.13 7.06
N GLN A 64 5.26 8.20 7.93
CA GLN A 64 3.88 8.15 8.38
C GLN A 64 3.62 9.27 9.40
N PRO A 65 2.43 9.91 9.37
CA PRO A 65 1.91 10.50 10.59
C PRO A 65 1.72 9.33 11.56
N GLU A 66 2.65 9.23 12.49
CA GLU A 66 2.59 8.40 13.69
C GLU A 66 1.19 8.54 14.26
N THR A 67 0.31 7.58 13.92
CA THR A 67 -1.02 7.50 14.49
C THR A 67 -0.79 6.99 15.91
N SER A 68 -0.39 7.95 16.76
CA SER A 68 -0.30 7.85 18.19
C SER A 68 -1.65 7.33 18.64
N HIS A 69 -1.72 6.01 18.86
CA HIS A 69 -2.80 5.40 19.61
C HIS A 69 -2.68 5.96 21.03
N VAL A 70 -3.27 7.14 21.26
CA VAL A 70 -3.63 7.57 22.60
C VAL A 70 -4.66 6.58 23.08
N ARG A 71 -4.18 5.55 23.79
CA ARG A 71 -5.04 4.68 24.58
C ARG A 71 -5.57 5.57 25.69
N VAL A 72 -6.79 6.07 25.52
CA VAL A 72 -7.52 6.71 26.62
C VAL A 72 -7.82 5.61 27.64
N ALA A 73 -7.30 5.79 28.86
CA ALA A 73 -7.58 4.98 30.04
C ALA A 73 -8.53 5.74 30.95
#